data_AF-A0A1B6Z4A6-F1
#
_entry.id   AF-A0A1B6Z4A6-F1
#
_cell.length_a   1.000
_cell.length_b   1.000
_cell.length_c   1.000
_cell.angle_alpha   90.00
_cell.angle_beta   90.00
_cell.angle_gamma   90.00
#
_symmetry.space_group_name_H-M   'P 1'
#
loop_
_entity.id
_entity.type
_entity.pdbx_description
1 polymer ?
#
loop_
_entity_poly.entity_id
_entity_poly.type
_entity_poly.pdbx_seq_one_letter_code
_entity_poly.pdbx_strand_id
1 'polypeptide(L)'
;ETKQMIAALMAANEAQTARLNKLETQLAALQGSSAPEEAELAAADEAPSESAATSGNAMIAENEAQAGTGPELVENQPVPGEGTEVLVSAEPAGVPADSNGLVNIAISGSPGKAPVLIAAIVPIDAQPQAAEVGSGNSATGTGSFAAGNNSSANGIGALALGNAANAVGNGAIAFGSGASASAAGAVAIGPGAIASRPNQVAIGTSGNTYTLAGINSAASLAAQSGALQLVTADPLGNLGTSSLNIATLQGFGTSLTGLDTRTSALEQAVAINLRQNNGGIAAAMALGGTTIVPDSNWSMSFNLSTYEGEQGFSSSIVGRMTDNIFLSAGIAGSTVGGTTGGRVGVTFGF
;
A
#
# COMPACT_ATOMS: atom_id res chain seq x y z
N GLU A 1 -50.13 -29.26 17.85
CA GLU A 1 -49.12 -28.80 16.86
C GLU A 1 -48.58 -27.40 17.15
N THR A 2 -49.42 -26.37 17.35
CA THR A 2 -48.96 -24.97 17.57
C THR A 2 -48.02 -24.78 18.78
N LYS A 3 -48.24 -25.51 19.89
CA LYS A 3 -47.35 -25.44 21.08
C LYS A 3 -45.94 -26.03 20.83
N GLN A 4 -45.83 -27.05 19.98
CA GLN A 4 -44.53 -27.64 19.62
C GLN A 4 -43.74 -26.72 18.67
N MET A 5 -44.44 -26.03 17.77
CA MET A 5 -43.83 -25.05 16.87
C MET A 5 -43.28 -23.83 17.62
N ILE A 6 -44.02 -23.32 18.62
CA ILE A 6 -43.55 -22.19 19.46
C ILE A 6 -42.33 -22.60 20.30
N ALA A 7 -42.32 -23.82 20.86
CA ALA A 7 -41.16 -24.32 21.61
C ALA A 7 -39.91 -24.48 20.72
N ALA A 8 -40.07 -24.96 19.49
CA ALA A 8 -38.97 -25.07 18.53
C ALA A 8 -38.43 -23.69 18.10
N LEU A 9 -39.32 -22.69 17.94
CA LEU A 9 -38.92 -21.33 17.60
C LEU A 9 -38.14 -20.65 18.74
N MET A 10 -38.56 -20.86 20.00
CA MET A 10 -37.83 -20.32 21.17
C MET A 10 -36.46 -20.97 21.33
N ALA A 11 -36.35 -22.30 21.17
CA ALA A 11 -35.06 -22.99 21.23
C ALA A 11 -34.10 -22.54 20.12
N ALA A 12 -34.61 -22.27 18.90
CA ALA A 12 -33.81 -21.72 17.81
C ALA A 12 -33.31 -20.29 18.13
N ASN A 13 -34.13 -19.48 18.79
CA ASN A 13 -33.79 -18.11 19.14
C ASN A 13 -32.73 -18.04 20.27
N GLU A 14 -32.81 -18.94 21.25
CA GLU A 14 -31.78 -19.09 22.29
C GLU A 14 -30.44 -19.54 21.70
N ALA A 15 -30.45 -20.48 20.74
CA ALA A 15 -29.25 -20.92 20.04
C ALA A 15 -28.61 -19.81 19.20
N GLN A 16 -29.41 -18.95 18.57
CA GLN A 16 -28.92 -17.78 17.84
C GLN A 16 -28.30 -16.74 18.78
N THR A 17 -28.93 -16.48 19.93
CA THR A 17 -28.42 -15.54 20.93
C THR A 17 -27.08 -15.99 21.51
N ALA A 18 -26.93 -17.29 21.80
CA ALA A 18 -25.65 -17.84 22.26
C ALA A 18 -24.54 -17.75 21.20
N ARG A 19 -24.88 -17.89 19.92
CA ARG A 19 -23.93 -17.78 18.81
C ARG A 19 -23.47 -16.33 18.61
N LEU A 20 -24.37 -15.36 18.80
CA LEU A 20 -24.06 -13.92 18.76
C LEU A 20 -23.10 -13.52 19.89
N ASN A 21 -23.36 -13.91 21.13
CA ASN A 21 -22.48 -13.60 22.27
C ASN A 21 -21.06 -14.20 22.08
N LYS A 22 -20.97 -15.39 21.48
CA LYS A 22 -19.68 -16.02 21.17
C LYS A 22 -18.91 -15.25 20.09
N LEU A 23 -19.60 -14.74 19.06
CA LEU A 23 -19.02 -13.91 18.01
C LEU A 23 -18.58 -12.54 18.55
N GLU A 24 -19.36 -11.91 19.43
CA GLU A 24 -18.99 -10.65 20.09
C GLU A 24 -17.74 -10.81 20.98
N THR A 25 -17.63 -11.93 21.71
CA THR A 25 -16.44 -12.24 22.51
C THR A 25 -15.20 -12.46 21.63
N GLN A 26 -15.38 -13.11 20.46
CA GLN A 26 -14.29 -13.29 19.49
C GLN A 26 -13.88 -11.97 18.82
N LEU A 27 -14.84 -11.08 18.54
CA LEU A 27 -14.56 -9.76 17.99
C LEU A 27 -13.83 -8.86 18.99
N ALA A 28 -14.20 -8.90 20.28
CA ALA A 28 -13.50 -8.19 21.35
C ALA A 28 -12.05 -8.67 21.52
N ALA A 29 -11.80 -9.98 21.39
CA ALA A 29 -10.45 -10.54 21.43
C ALA A 29 -9.60 -10.13 20.20
N LEU A 30 -10.22 -9.95 19.04
CA LEU A 30 -9.56 -9.46 17.82
C LEU A 30 -9.29 -7.95 17.88
N GLN A 31 -10.14 -7.16 18.53
CA GLN A 31 -9.97 -5.72 18.70
C GLN A 31 -8.98 -5.36 19.82
N GLY A 32 -8.81 -6.20 20.84
CA GLY A 32 -7.83 -6.01 21.92
C GLY A 32 -6.37 -6.25 21.51
N SER A 33 -6.11 -6.78 20.31
CA SER A 33 -4.75 -7.01 19.78
C SER A 33 -4.22 -5.83 18.94
N SER A 34 -4.98 -4.75 18.79
CA SER A 34 -4.60 -3.63 17.95
C SER A 34 -4.87 -2.29 18.63
N ALA A 35 -3.75 -1.65 19.04
CA ALA A 35 -3.52 -0.21 19.34
C ALA A 35 -3.32 0.16 20.83
N PRO A 36 -2.67 1.30 21.12
CA PRO A 36 -1.32 1.71 20.73
C PRO A 36 -0.50 2.15 21.98
N GLU A 37 0.81 1.92 21.98
CA GLU A 37 1.68 2.37 23.07
C GLU A 37 2.27 3.74 22.72
N GLU A 38 1.62 4.84 23.14
CA GLU A 38 2.30 6.09 23.50
C GLU A 38 1.39 7.09 24.26
N ALA A 39 1.94 7.55 25.39
CA ALA A 39 1.68 8.77 26.16
C ALA A 39 0.43 8.89 27.06
N GLU A 40 0.65 8.85 28.38
CA GLU A 40 0.30 10.04 29.19
C GLU A 40 1.23 10.26 30.40
N LEU A 41 1.64 11.52 30.49
CA LEU A 41 2.49 12.18 31.45
C LEU A 41 1.61 12.70 32.62
N ALA A 42 2.21 12.79 33.81
CA ALA A 42 1.83 13.63 34.95
C ALA A 42 0.82 13.10 35.99
N ALA A 43 1.30 12.78 37.19
CA ALA A 43 1.28 13.70 38.34
C ALA A 43 1.65 12.98 39.66
N ALA A 44 2.80 13.32 40.25
CA ALA A 44 3.03 13.30 41.70
C ALA A 44 4.34 14.06 42.01
N ASP A 45 4.18 15.32 42.41
CA ASP A 45 5.17 16.18 43.03
C ASP A 45 5.16 15.93 44.56
N GLU A 46 6.22 16.41 45.22
CA GLU A 46 6.52 16.50 46.66
C GLU A 46 7.44 15.42 47.27
N ALA A 47 8.75 15.71 47.20
CA ALA A 47 9.72 15.38 48.24
C ALA A 47 9.49 16.29 49.48
N PRO A 48 9.95 15.95 50.71
CA PRO A 48 11.39 15.97 50.99
C PRO A 48 11.92 15.01 52.11
N SER A 49 13.25 14.98 52.18
CA SER A 49 14.12 14.85 53.35
C SER A 49 14.31 13.51 54.10
N GLU A 50 15.59 13.14 54.13
CA GLU A 50 16.40 12.75 55.31
C GLU A 50 16.48 11.29 55.81
N SER A 51 17.75 10.87 55.86
CA SER A 51 18.42 10.25 57.01
C SER A 51 18.27 8.75 57.24
N ALA A 52 19.29 8.01 56.80
CA ALA A 52 19.97 7.06 57.67
C ALA A 52 21.48 7.10 57.39
N ALA A 53 22.18 7.83 58.25
CA ALA A 53 23.63 7.78 58.41
C ALA A 53 24.09 6.41 58.94
N THR A 54 25.35 6.04 58.65
CA THR A 54 26.35 5.72 59.68
C THR A 54 27.76 5.67 59.06
N SER A 55 28.56 6.66 59.46
CA SER A 55 30.01 6.63 59.80
C SER A 55 31.03 6.15 58.76
N GLY A 56 32.13 6.84 58.48
CA GLY A 56 32.73 8.01 59.12
C GLY A 56 34.20 8.15 58.66
N ASN A 57 34.62 9.41 58.53
CA ASN A 57 35.97 10.01 58.47
C ASN A 57 36.00 11.03 57.31
N ALA A 58 35.64 12.30 57.58
CA ALA A 58 36.50 13.36 58.14
C ALA A 58 37.64 13.74 57.17
N MET A 59 37.93 15.00 56.85
CA MET A 59 37.36 16.31 57.14
C MET A 59 38.20 17.32 56.33
N ILE A 60 37.56 18.41 55.87
CA ILE A 60 38.10 19.80 55.80
C ILE A 60 39.21 20.03 54.75
N ALA A 61 38.86 20.69 53.64
CA ALA A 61 39.18 22.10 53.30
C ALA A 61 40.64 22.24 52.79
N GLU A 62 41.01 23.08 51.84
CA GLU A 62 40.61 24.45 51.56
C GLU A 62 41.18 24.80 50.17
N ASN A 63 40.62 25.82 49.56
CA ASN A 63 40.90 26.31 48.22
C ASN A 63 41.98 27.39 48.27
N GLU A 64 43.17 27.22 47.69
CA GLU A 64 44.06 28.33 47.31
C GLU A 64 44.94 28.02 46.09
N ALA A 65 45.17 29.05 45.28
CA ALA A 65 45.87 29.04 44.01
C ALA A 65 47.39 29.30 44.15
N GLN A 66 48.15 28.84 43.14
CA GLN A 66 49.48 29.30 42.69
C GLN A 66 50.71 29.11 43.60
N ALA A 67 51.63 28.21 43.20
CA ALA A 67 52.91 28.54 42.54
C ALA A 67 53.96 27.41 42.69
N GLY A 68 54.53 26.95 41.58
CA GLY A 68 55.94 26.55 41.50
C GLY A 68 56.30 25.07 41.36
N THR A 69 57.11 24.81 40.32
CA THR A 69 58.09 23.72 40.11
C THR A 69 57.58 22.30 39.78
N GLY A 70 57.75 21.85 38.53
CA GLY A 70 57.85 20.40 38.21
C GLY A 70 59.17 19.79 38.72
N PRO A 71 59.55 18.53 38.40
CA PRO A 71 59.04 17.56 37.40
C PRO A 71 58.34 16.36 38.08
N GLU A 72 57.68 15.38 37.45
CA GLU A 72 58.21 14.33 36.56
C GLU A 72 57.00 13.42 36.23
N LEU A 73 56.68 13.23 34.94
CA LEU A 73 55.69 12.21 34.54
C LEU A 73 56.39 10.86 34.58
N VAL A 74 56.01 10.01 35.54
CA VAL A 74 56.49 8.64 35.66
C VAL A 74 56.11 7.86 34.40
N GLU A 75 57.13 7.39 33.71
CA GLU A 75 57.07 6.55 32.52
C GLU A 75 56.53 5.16 32.90
N ASN A 76 55.35 4.81 32.37
CA ASN A 76 54.73 3.49 32.57
C ASN A 76 55.54 2.45 31.81
N GLN A 77 56.17 1.51 32.52
CA GLN A 77 56.90 0.38 31.91
C GLN A 77 55.89 -0.63 31.31
N PRO A 78 56.19 -1.24 30.14
CA PRO A 78 55.25 -2.12 29.44
C PRO A 78 55.11 -3.49 30.11
N VAL A 79 53.87 -4.01 30.14
CA VAL A 79 53.55 -5.39 30.55
C VAL A 79 53.80 -6.33 29.34
N PRO A 80 54.55 -7.43 29.47
CA PRO A 80 54.84 -8.30 28.32
C PRO A 80 53.74 -9.35 28.12
N GLY A 81 53.15 -9.34 26.92
CA GLY A 81 52.33 -10.45 26.39
C GLY A 81 50.85 -10.11 26.25
N GLU A 82 50.35 -10.14 25.01
CA GLU A 82 48.96 -9.91 24.57
C GLU A 82 48.49 -8.45 24.49
N GLY A 83 49.02 -7.75 23.49
CA GLY A 83 48.38 -6.58 22.90
C GLY A 83 48.92 -6.38 21.49
N THR A 84 48.07 -6.48 20.47
CA THR A 84 48.41 -5.88 19.16
C THR A 84 48.20 -4.37 19.33
N GLU A 85 49.18 -3.70 19.95
CA GLU A 85 49.21 -2.25 19.98
C GLU A 85 49.42 -1.77 18.54
N VAL A 86 48.41 -1.08 18.01
CA VAL A 86 48.57 -0.25 16.83
C VAL A 86 49.43 0.94 17.27
N LEU A 87 50.75 0.78 17.19
CA LEU A 87 51.69 1.87 17.35
C LEU A 87 51.51 2.80 16.15
N VAL A 88 50.75 3.88 16.33
CA VAL A 88 50.90 5.07 15.49
C VAL A 88 52.18 5.75 15.94
N SER A 89 53.33 5.22 15.50
CA SER A 89 54.60 5.97 15.58
C SER A 89 54.53 7.09 14.55
N ALA A 90 54.25 8.31 15.02
CA ALA A 90 54.76 9.48 14.34
C ALA A 90 56.21 9.65 14.80
N GLU A 91 57.14 9.00 14.09
CA GLU A 91 58.57 9.24 14.32
C GLU A 91 58.87 10.73 14.07
N PRO A 92 59.47 11.47 15.01
CA PRO A 92 59.81 12.86 14.78
C PRO A 92 61.06 12.92 13.87
N ALA A 93 60.94 13.71 12.80
CA ALA A 93 62.03 14.25 11.99
C ALA A 93 62.98 13.23 11.31
N GLY A 94 62.74 12.90 10.05
CA GLY A 94 63.80 12.35 9.20
C GLY A 94 63.42 11.53 7.98
N VAL A 95 62.14 11.20 7.76
CA VAL A 95 61.74 10.53 6.51
C VAL A 95 61.79 11.56 5.39
N PRO A 96 62.65 11.41 4.36
CA PRO A 96 62.62 12.32 3.23
C PRO A 96 61.25 12.19 2.58
N ALA A 97 60.53 13.30 2.49
CA ALA A 97 59.37 13.38 1.62
C ALA A 97 59.78 12.82 0.25
N ASP A 98 58.89 12.04 -0.37
CA ASP A 98 59.10 11.72 -1.78
C ASP A 98 59.14 13.01 -2.61
N SER A 99 59.48 12.92 -3.89
CA SER A 99 59.64 14.08 -4.78
C SER A 99 58.38 14.96 -4.91
N ASN A 100 57.27 14.58 -4.26
CA ASN A 100 55.98 15.22 -4.27
C ASN A 100 55.54 15.77 -2.89
N GLY A 101 56.38 15.69 -1.85
CA GLY A 101 56.09 16.31 -0.56
C GLY A 101 55.14 15.51 0.35
N LEU A 102 54.91 14.22 0.08
CA LEU A 102 53.95 13.41 0.81
C LEU A 102 54.55 12.73 2.05
N VAL A 103 53.81 12.73 3.16
CA VAL A 103 54.12 11.95 4.37
C VAL A 103 53.30 10.65 4.35
N ASN A 104 53.99 9.51 4.21
CA ASN A 104 53.35 8.20 4.23
C ASN A 104 53.11 7.74 5.67
N ILE A 105 51.86 7.77 6.14
CA ILE A 105 51.47 7.07 7.37
C ILE A 105 51.21 5.61 7.02
N ALA A 106 52.18 4.74 7.29
CA ALA A 106 52.03 3.30 7.15
C ALA A 106 51.48 2.71 8.46
N ILE A 107 50.28 2.14 8.45
CA ILE A 107 49.87 1.22 9.51
C ILE A 107 50.40 -0.16 9.11
N SER A 108 51.41 -0.63 9.85
CA SER A 108 52.00 -1.95 9.64
C SER A 108 50.97 -3.04 9.93
N GLY A 109 50.33 -3.55 8.88
CA GLY A 109 49.70 -4.87 8.90
C GLY A 109 50.77 -5.95 8.91
N SER A 110 50.41 -7.12 9.44
CA SER A 110 51.26 -8.32 9.66
C SER A 110 52.38 -8.53 8.62
N PRO A 111 53.56 -9.05 9.03
CA PRO A 111 54.70 -9.25 8.12
C PRO A 111 54.30 -10.02 6.86
N GLY A 112 54.46 -9.39 5.69
CA GLY A 112 54.17 -9.99 4.38
C GLY A 112 52.94 -9.49 3.63
N LYS A 113 52.21 -8.47 4.13
CA LYS A 113 51.17 -7.76 3.35
C LYS A 113 51.62 -6.36 2.95
N ALA A 114 51.30 -5.96 1.72
CA ALA A 114 51.62 -4.62 1.21
C ALA A 114 51.01 -3.52 2.11
N PRO A 115 51.72 -2.41 2.36
CA PRO A 115 51.22 -1.34 3.22
C PRO A 115 49.95 -0.73 2.64
N VAL A 116 48.94 -0.52 3.49
CA VAL A 116 47.72 0.22 3.16
C VAL A 116 48.00 1.71 3.36
N LEU A 117 48.02 2.49 2.29
CA LEU A 117 48.09 3.95 2.34
C LEU A 117 46.71 4.50 2.73
N ILE A 118 46.60 5.13 3.90
CA ILE A 118 45.32 5.58 4.46
C ILE A 118 45.04 7.07 4.21
N ALA A 119 46.07 7.88 3.95
CA ALA A 119 45.91 9.26 3.50
C ALA A 119 47.23 9.78 2.89
N ALA A 120 47.15 10.44 1.73
CA ALA A 120 48.17 11.38 1.29
C ALA A 120 47.88 12.73 1.95
N ILE A 121 48.71 13.15 2.91
CA ILE A 121 48.63 14.52 3.45
C ILE A 121 49.26 15.44 2.41
N VAL A 122 48.42 16.18 1.69
CA VAL A 122 48.83 17.21 0.73
C VAL A 122 49.25 18.48 1.50
N PRO A 123 50.36 19.14 1.15
CA PRO A 123 50.72 20.45 1.69
C PRO A 123 49.57 21.46 1.52
N ILE A 124 49.30 22.23 2.58
CA ILE A 124 48.07 23.01 2.79
C ILE A 124 47.97 24.27 1.88
N ASP A 125 48.95 24.47 1.01
CA ASP A 125 49.26 25.72 0.32
C ASP A 125 49.14 25.68 -1.21
N ALA A 126 48.54 24.64 -1.79
CA ALA A 126 48.07 24.66 -3.18
C ALA A 126 46.73 23.90 -3.33
N GLN A 127 45.64 24.63 -3.61
CA GLN A 127 44.30 24.05 -3.90
C GLN A 127 44.42 22.95 -5.00
N PRO A 128 43.89 21.73 -4.79
CA PRO A 128 42.53 21.44 -4.32
C PRO A 128 42.45 20.51 -3.10
N GLN A 129 41.39 20.66 -2.27
CA GLN A 129 41.06 19.74 -1.16
C GLN A 129 40.56 18.37 -1.66
N ALA A 130 41.40 17.63 -2.38
CA ALA A 130 41.08 16.29 -2.82
C ALA A 130 41.57 15.26 -1.79
N ALA A 131 40.73 14.28 -1.47
CA ALA A 131 41.08 13.21 -0.55
C ALA A 131 40.89 11.85 -1.21
N GLU A 132 41.90 10.98 -1.05
CA GLU A 132 41.96 9.66 -1.65
C GLU A 132 42.23 8.60 -0.58
N VAL A 133 41.48 7.50 -0.60
CA VAL A 133 41.68 6.37 0.33
C VAL A 133 41.67 5.04 -0.42
N GLY A 134 42.81 4.35 -0.42
CA GLY A 134 43.02 3.07 -1.12
C GLY A 134 44.01 3.19 -2.29
N SER A 135 43.97 2.27 -3.25
CA SER A 135 45.01 2.15 -4.29
C SER A 135 44.51 2.54 -5.68
N GLY A 136 45.30 3.33 -6.41
CA GLY A 136 45.02 3.69 -7.81
C GLY A 136 43.85 4.66 -7.99
N ASN A 137 43.46 5.38 -6.94
CA ASN A 137 42.38 6.36 -7.02
C ASN A 137 42.83 7.64 -7.74
N SER A 138 41.86 8.44 -8.16
CA SER A 138 42.10 9.74 -8.81
C SER A 138 41.02 10.72 -8.38
N ALA A 139 41.35 11.64 -7.49
CA ALA A 139 40.51 12.72 -7.02
C ALA A 139 41.13 14.05 -7.49
N THR A 140 40.85 14.45 -8.73
CA THR A 140 41.47 15.67 -9.30
C THR A 140 40.60 16.92 -9.17
N GLY A 141 39.32 16.76 -8.84
CA GLY A 141 38.40 17.88 -8.67
C GLY A 141 38.63 18.60 -7.35
N THR A 142 38.41 19.92 -7.33
CA THR A 142 38.42 20.68 -6.07
C THR A 142 37.35 20.18 -5.12
N GLY A 143 37.73 19.79 -3.89
CA GLY A 143 36.81 19.25 -2.89
C GLY A 143 36.32 17.84 -3.21
N SER A 144 37.01 17.11 -4.07
CA SER A 144 36.63 15.75 -4.47
C SER A 144 37.08 14.68 -3.45
N PHE A 145 36.36 13.57 -3.39
CA PHE A 145 36.71 12.43 -2.54
C PHE A 145 36.60 11.13 -3.31
N ALA A 146 37.70 10.37 -3.37
CA ALA A 146 37.77 9.06 -4.01
C ALA A 146 38.22 7.99 -3.02
N ALA A 147 37.41 6.97 -2.77
CA ALA A 147 37.74 5.89 -1.86
C ALA A 147 37.37 4.51 -2.42
N GLY A 148 38.28 3.55 -2.27
CA GLY A 148 38.20 2.23 -2.89
C GLY A 148 39.50 1.89 -3.62
N ASN A 149 39.41 1.10 -4.68
CA ASN A 149 40.53 0.82 -5.58
C ASN A 149 40.16 1.23 -7.00
N ASN A 150 41.04 1.93 -7.70
CA ASN A 150 40.81 2.46 -9.05
C ASN A 150 39.56 3.35 -9.15
N SER A 151 39.17 4.05 -8.07
CA SER A 151 38.03 4.97 -8.08
C SER A 151 38.44 6.35 -8.60
N SER A 152 37.55 7.04 -9.30
CA SER A 152 37.82 8.34 -9.89
C SER A 152 36.75 9.36 -9.51
N ALA A 153 37.15 10.43 -8.83
CA ALA A 153 36.34 11.59 -8.47
C ALA A 153 36.95 12.85 -9.12
N ASN A 154 36.80 12.99 -10.44
CA ASN A 154 37.46 14.07 -11.20
C ASN A 154 36.61 15.34 -11.34
N GLY A 155 35.31 15.26 -11.04
CA GLY A 155 34.46 16.45 -11.00
C GLY A 155 34.74 17.31 -9.77
N ILE A 156 34.52 18.63 -9.88
CA ILE A 156 34.57 19.53 -8.71
C ILE A 156 33.50 19.08 -7.71
N GLY A 157 33.89 18.83 -6.45
CA GLY A 157 33.00 18.34 -5.40
C GLY A 157 32.46 16.92 -5.64
N ALA A 158 33.08 16.13 -6.53
CA ALA A 158 32.62 14.79 -6.82
C ALA A 158 32.97 13.79 -5.72
N LEU A 159 32.11 12.78 -5.54
CA LEU A 159 32.28 11.69 -4.58
C LEU A 159 32.28 10.35 -5.32
N ALA A 160 33.39 9.61 -5.29
CA ALA A 160 33.49 8.25 -5.79
C ALA A 160 33.83 7.30 -4.66
N LEU A 161 32.92 6.40 -4.30
CA LEU A 161 33.11 5.44 -3.21
C LEU A 161 32.81 4.03 -3.71
N GLY A 162 33.84 3.19 -3.83
CA GLY A 162 33.75 1.81 -4.30
C GLY A 162 34.88 1.44 -5.27
N ASN A 163 35.12 0.14 -5.47
CA ASN A 163 36.08 -0.32 -6.48
C ASN A 163 35.63 0.12 -7.88
N ALA A 164 36.50 0.78 -8.64
CA ALA A 164 36.19 1.32 -9.96
C ALA A 164 34.96 2.26 -10.01
N ALA A 165 34.59 2.90 -8.89
CA ALA A 165 33.56 3.92 -8.87
C ALA A 165 34.03 5.16 -9.65
N ASN A 166 33.17 5.76 -10.45
CA ASN A 166 33.54 6.80 -11.41
C ASN A 166 32.57 8.00 -11.37
N ALA A 167 32.95 9.05 -10.65
CA ALA A 167 32.25 10.33 -10.54
C ALA A 167 33.05 11.44 -11.25
N VAL A 168 32.81 11.60 -12.56
CA VAL A 168 33.53 12.59 -13.40
C VAL A 168 32.73 13.87 -13.64
N GLY A 169 31.41 13.85 -13.37
CA GLY A 169 30.60 15.07 -13.42
C GLY A 169 30.87 15.99 -12.22
N ASN A 170 30.78 17.31 -12.40
CA ASN A 170 30.83 18.25 -11.28
C ASN A 170 29.67 17.99 -10.31
N GLY A 171 29.97 17.88 -9.02
CA GLY A 171 29.01 17.51 -7.97
C GLY A 171 28.41 16.11 -8.12
N ALA A 172 29.02 15.24 -8.94
CA ALA A 172 28.52 13.89 -9.17
C ALA A 172 28.85 12.97 -7.99
N ILE A 173 27.96 12.00 -7.73
CA ILE A 173 28.12 11.01 -6.67
C ILE A 173 28.02 9.62 -7.28
N ALA A 174 29.09 8.83 -7.20
CA ALA A 174 29.12 7.43 -7.57
C ALA A 174 29.41 6.58 -6.33
N PHE A 175 28.39 5.88 -5.83
CA PHE A 175 28.48 5.05 -4.64
C PHE A 175 28.23 3.59 -5.01
N GLY A 176 29.24 2.73 -4.87
CA GLY A 176 29.19 1.30 -5.19
C GLY A 176 30.28 0.87 -6.17
N SER A 177 30.58 -0.44 -6.20
CA SER A 177 31.58 -0.99 -7.11
C SER A 177 31.13 -0.82 -8.56
N GLY A 178 31.95 -0.16 -9.40
CA GLY A 178 31.64 0.12 -10.80
C GLY A 178 30.49 1.09 -11.00
N ALA A 179 30.01 1.79 -9.95
CA ALA A 179 29.01 2.84 -10.10
C ALA A 179 29.58 3.99 -10.94
N SER A 180 28.80 4.58 -11.85
CA SER A 180 29.25 5.64 -12.73
C SER A 180 28.26 6.80 -12.77
N ALA A 181 28.71 7.98 -12.33
CA ALA A 181 27.99 9.24 -12.42
C ALA A 181 28.79 10.20 -13.32
N SER A 182 28.43 10.23 -14.61
CA SER A 182 29.24 10.90 -15.64
C SER A 182 28.79 12.31 -15.98
N ALA A 183 27.59 12.72 -15.56
CA ALA A 183 27.04 14.05 -15.82
C ALA A 183 27.04 14.94 -14.56
N ALA A 184 26.96 16.26 -14.76
CA ALA A 184 26.92 17.22 -13.66
C ALA A 184 25.71 16.99 -12.75
N GLY A 185 25.93 16.95 -11.44
CA GLY A 185 24.90 16.68 -10.42
C GLY A 185 24.29 15.27 -10.48
N ALA A 186 24.86 14.36 -11.27
CA ALA A 186 24.35 13.00 -11.38
C ALA A 186 24.71 12.18 -10.13
N VAL A 187 23.79 11.31 -9.72
CA VAL A 187 23.95 10.44 -8.54
C VAL A 187 23.69 9.01 -8.96
N ALA A 188 24.69 8.14 -8.86
CA ALA A 188 24.59 6.71 -9.10
C ALA A 188 24.85 5.96 -7.78
N ILE A 189 23.85 5.25 -7.28
CA ILE A 189 23.90 4.52 -6.00
C ILE A 189 23.68 3.03 -6.25
N GLY A 190 24.63 2.20 -5.87
CA GLY A 190 24.61 0.75 -6.01
C GLY A 190 25.67 0.22 -7.00
N PRO A 191 26.10 -1.04 -6.85
CA PRO A 191 27.06 -1.64 -7.77
C PRO A 191 26.58 -1.62 -9.22
N GLY A 192 27.41 -1.10 -10.12
CA GLY A 192 27.09 -0.98 -11.55
C GLY A 192 25.99 0.01 -11.89
N ALA A 193 25.50 0.84 -10.95
CA ALA A 193 24.52 1.88 -11.24
C ALA A 193 25.12 2.94 -12.18
N ILE A 194 24.36 3.40 -13.17
CA ILE A 194 24.81 4.38 -14.17
C ILE A 194 23.86 5.57 -14.19
N ALA A 195 24.39 6.77 -13.88
CA ALA A 195 23.72 8.05 -14.03
C ALA A 195 24.47 8.90 -15.07
N SER A 196 23.92 8.96 -16.28
CA SER A 196 24.57 9.55 -17.46
C SER A 196 23.96 10.89 -17.89
N ARG A 197 22.89 11.34 -17.24
CA ARG A 197 22.19 12.60 -17.54
C ARG A 197 22.38 13.61 -16.40
N PRO A 198 22.42 14.93 -16.71
CA PRO A 198 22.53 15.94 -15.67
C PRO A 198 21.41 15.82 -14.63
N ASN A 199 21.76 15.94 -13.34
CA ASN A 199 20.83 15.83 -12.20
C ASN A 199 20.06 14.50 -12.11
N GLN A 200 20.48 13.45 -12.82
CA GLN A 200 19.83 12.14 -12.74
C GLN A 200 20.23 11.44 -11.45
N VAL A 201 19.25 10.88 -10.74
CA VAL A 201 19.48 9.94 -9.64
C VAL A 201 19.14 8.54 -10.13
N ALA A 202 20.15 7.69 -10.26
CA ALA A 202 20.02 6.27 -10.58
C ALA A 202 20.34 5.43 -9.34
N ILE A 203 19.41 4.58 -8.93
CA ILE A 203 19.57 3.67 -7.79
C ILE A 203 19.53 2.25 -8.32
N GLY A 204 20.64 1.53 -8.24
CA GLY A 204 20.79 0.17 -8.74
C GLY A 204 20.81 0.08 -10.27
N THR A 205 20.45 -1.11 -10.73
CA THR A 205 20.42 -1.56 -12.13
C THR A 205 19.06 -2.22 -12.43
N SER A 206 18.84 -2.65 -13.67
CA SER A 206 17.61 -3.34 -14.07
C SER A 206 17.35 -4.66 -13.32
N GLY A 207 18.36 -5.23 -12.66
CA GLY A 207 18.23 -6.47 -11.88
C GLY A 207 17.86 -6.26 -10.40
N ASN A 208 17.72 -5.01 -9.94
CA ASN A 208 17.48 -4.71 -8.54
C ASN A 208 15.99 -4.71 -8.18
N THR A 209 15.69 -5.13 -6.95
CA THR A 209 14.38 -4.95 -6.31
C THR A 209 14.47 -3.81 -5.29
N TYR A 210 13.42 -2.99 -5.19
CA TYR A 210 13.39 -1.82 -4.29
C TYR A 210 12.37 -1.99 -3.16
N THR A 211 12.78 -1.68 -1.94
CA THR A 211 11.90 -1.63 -0.77
C THR A 211 12.05 -0.29 -0.08
N LEU A 212 11.00 0.54 -0.10
CA LEU A 212 10.95 1.82 0.62
C LEU A 212 9.85 1.75 1.69
N ALA A 213 10.16 1.11 2.81
CA ALA A 213 9.19 0.78 3.86
C ALA A 213 8.46 2.00 4.46
N GLY A 214 9.06 3.19 4.39
CA GLY A 214 8.47 4.41 4.94
C GLY A 214 7.33 5.02 4.11
N ILE A 215 7.16 4.62 2.83
CA ILE A 215 6.19 5.26 1.92
C ILE A 215 4.76 5.23 2.47
N ASN A 216 4.35 4.12 3.09
CA ASN A 216 3.01 3.91 3.63
C ASN A 216 2.86 4.26 5.12
N SER A 217 3.90 4.82 5.75
CA SER A 217 3.85 5.20 7.16
C SER A 217 2.83 6.32 7.39
N ALA A 218 2.24 6.36 8.58
CA ALA A 218 1.30 7.43 8.97
C ALA A 218 1.95 8.83 8.85
N ALA A 219 3.24 8.95 9.21
CA ALA A 219 4.00 10.19 9.07
C ALA A 219 4.15 10.62 7.59
N SER A 220 4.45 9.68 6.69
CA SER A 220 4.54 9.95 5.25
C SER A 220 3.20 10.40 4.66
N LEU A 221 2.11 9.73 5.04
CA LEU A 221 0.76 10.11 4.62
C LEU A 221 0.35 11.50 5.15
N ALA A 222 0.66 11.80 6.42
CA ALA A 222 0.36 13.09 7.04
C ALA A 222 1.17 14.25 6.44
N ALA A 223 2.36 13.98 5.89
CA ALA A 223 3.18 14.98 5.22
C ALA A 223 2.70 15.32 3.80
N GLN A 224 1.77 14.55 3.22
CA GLN A 224 1.21 14.84 1.90
C GLN A 224 0.33 16.09 1.95
N SER A 225 0.49 16.97 0.97
CA SER A 225 -0.26 18.21 0.83
C SER A 225 -0.62 18.47 -0.64
N GLY A 226 -1.74 19.16 -0.87
CA GLY A 226 -2.26 19.41 -2.21
C GLY A 226 -2.95 18.17 -2.82
N ALA A 227 -3.14 18.20 -4.15
CA ALA A 227 -3.77 17.09 -4.87
C ALA A 227 -2.80 15.92 -5.03
N LEU A 228 -3.25 14.71 -4.68
CA LEU A 228 -2.48 13.50 -4.86
C LEU A 228 -2.29 13.15 -6.33
N GLN A 229 -1.10 12.65 -6.67
CA GLN A 229 -0.75 12.20 -8.02
C GLN A 229 -0.31 10.73 -8.00
N LEU A 230 -0.54 10.03 -9.11
CA LEU A 230 -0.05 8.67 -9.29
C LEU A 230 1.35 8.71 -9.90
N VAL A 231 2.33 8.13 -9.20
CA VAL A 231 3.67 7.90 -9.73
C VAL A 231 3.63 6.75 -10.73
N THR A 232 4.28 6.96 -11.88
CA THR A 232 4.40 6.00 -12.98
C THR A 232 5.87 5.80 -13.31
N ALA A 233 6.19 4.66 -13.93
CA ALA A 233 7.53 4.34 -14.38
C ALA A 233 7.50 3.83 -15.83
N ASP A 234 8.53 4.15 -16.61
CA ASP A 234 8.76 3.55 -17.93
C ASP A 234 9.63 2.27 -17.82
N PRO A 235 9.82 1.50 -18.91
CA PRO A 235 10.66 0.29 -18.89
C PRO A 235 12.14 0.53 -18.56
N LEU A 236 12.62 1.77 -18.61
CA LEU A 236 13.98 2.16 -18.26
C LEU A 236 14.07 2.64 -16.80
N GLY A 237 12.97 2.65 -16.05
CA GLY A 237 12.92 3.07 -14.65
C GLY A 237 12.84 4.60 -14.46
N ASN A 238 12.51 5.37 -15.50
CA ASN A 238 12.27 6.81 -15.34
C ASN A 238 10.91 7.03 -14.66
N LEU A 239 10.89 7.82 -13.59
CA LEU A 239 9.67 8.14 -12.86
C LEU A 239 9.03 9.43 -13.39
N GLY A 240 7.70 9.43 -13.49
CA GLY A 240 6.89 10.61 -13.78
C GLY A 240 5.56 10.52 -13.06
N THR A 241 4.75 11.59 -13.10
CA THR A 241 3.41 11.56 -12.52
C THR A 241 2.34 11.58 -13.60
N SER A 242 1.28 10.80 -13.38
CA SER A 242 0.12 10.79 -14.24
C SER A 242 -0.86 11.88 -13.81
N SER A 243 -1.53 12.50 -14.78
CA SER A 243 -2.65 13.43 -14.55
C SER A 243 -3.96 12.71 -14.22
N LEU A 244 -3.95 11.38 -14.09
CA LEU A 244 -5.12 10.61 -13.67
C LEU A 244 -5.58 11.10 -12.30
N ASN A 245 -6.74 11.74 -12.25
CA ASN A 245 -7.31 12.24 -11.02
C ASN A 245 -7.98 11.07 -10.28
N ILE A 246 -7.44 10.65 -9.15
CA ILE A 246 -7.97 9.53 -8.34
C ILE A 246 -9.43 9.79 -7.90
N ALA A 247 -9.86 11.05 -7.77
CA ALA A 247 -11.26 11.38 -7.52
C ALA A 247 -12.18 11.02 -8.71
N THR A 248 -11.69 11.09 -9.95
CA THR A 248 -12.45 10.64 -11.13
C THR A 248 -12.57 9.11 -11.20
N LEU A 249 -11.60 8.38 -10.66
CA LEU A 249 -11.67 6.92 -10.53
C LEU A 249 -12.75 6.48 -9.52
N GLN A 250 -12.96 7.25 -8.46
CA GLN A 250 -14.08 7.02 -7.53
C GLN A 250 -15.44 7.24 -8.22
N GLY A 251 -15.54 8.23 -9.12
CA GLY A 251 -16.74 8.47 -9.93
C GLY A 251 -17.05 7.36 -10.94
N PHE A 252 -16.03 6.61 -11.38
CA PHE A 252 -16.25 5.41 -12.18
C PHE A 252 -16.91 4.30 -11.36
N GLY A 253 -16.50 4.13 -10.09
CA GLY A 253 -17.10 3.18 -9.17
C GLY A 253 -18.61 3.42 -8.95
N THR A 254 -19.01 4.68 -8.75
CA THR A 254 -20.44 5.03 -8.60
C THR A 254 -21.24 4.76 -9.87
N SER A 255 -20.64 5.01 -11.04
CA SER A 255 -21.27 4.73 -12.34
C SER A 255 -21.50 3.23 -12.54
N LEU A 256 -20.55 2.38 -12.09
CA LEU A 256 -20.67 0.93 -12.16
C LEU A 256 -21.77 0.40 -11.23
N THR A 257 -21.84 0.87 -9.98
CA THR A 257 -22.95 0.53 -9.06
C THR A 257 -24.31 0.96 -9.63
N GLY A 258 -24.35 2.12 -10.30
CA GLY A 258 -25.56 2.60 -10.98
C GLY A 258 -25.99 1.70 -12.14
N LEU A 259 -25.03 1.16 -12.90
CA LEU A 259 -25.31 0.21 -13.98
C LEU A 259 -25.79 -1.15 -13.45
N ASP A 260 -25.19 -1.64 -12.37
CA ASP A 260 -25.59 -2.87 -11.70
C ASP A 260 -27.06 -2.79 -11.23
N THR A 261 -27.40 -1.70 -10.55
CA THR A 261 -28.78 -1.43 -10.10
C THR A 261 -29.77 -1.39 -11.27
N ARG A 262 -29.41 -0.74 -12.38
CA ARG A 262 -30.25 -0.70 -13.58
C ARG A 262 -30.42 -2.07 -14.23
N THR A 263 -29.37 -2.90 -14.21
CA THR A 263 -29.40 -4.26 -14.76
C THR A 263 -30.33 -5.14 -13.94
N SER A 264 -30.22 -5.14 -12.61
CA SER A 264 -31.13 -5.90 -11.74
C SER A 264 -32.58 -5.45 -11.89
N ALA A 265 -32.82 -4.13 -12.01
CA ALA A 265 -34.17 -3.61 -12.24
C ALA A 265 -34.73 -4.05 -13.60
N LEU A 266 -33.90 -4.09 -14.64
CA LEU A 266 -34.28 -4.58 -15.96
C LEU A 266 -34.58 -6.08 -15.95
N GLU A 267 -33.73 -6.89 -15.33
CA GLU A 267 -33.94 -8.33 -15.18
C GLU A 267 -35.27 -8.63 -14.47
N GLN A 268 -35.57 -7.91 -13.40
CA GLN A 268 -36.84 -8.02 -12.70
C GLN A 268 -38.02 -7.57 -13.58
N ALA A 269 -37.90 -6.46 -14.31
CA ALA A 269 -38.94 -5.97 -15.19
C ALA A 269 -39.23 -6.95 -16.35
N VAL A 270 -38.20 -7.61 -16.88
CA VAL A 270 -38.33 -8.64 -17.92
C VAL A 270 -39.05 -9.86 -17.35
N ALA A 271 -38.66 -10.34 -16.16
CA ALA A 271 -39.32 -11.47 -15.52
C ALA A 271 -40.81 -11.17 -15.24
N ILE A 272 -41.14 -9.96 -14.80
CA ILE A 272 -42.53 -9.53 -14.58
C ILE A 272 -43.30 -9.49 -15.90
N ASN A 273 -42.72 -8.92 -16.97
CA ASN A 273 -43.36 -8.85 -18.29
C ASN A 273 -43.64 -10.24 -18.87
N LEU A 274 -42.66 -11.16 -18.81
CA LEU A 274 -42.86 -12.52 -19.29
C LEU A 274 -43.99 -13.22 -18.54
N ARG A 275 -44.04 -13.03 -17.21
CA ARG A 275 -45.11 -13.59 -16.39
C ARG A 275 -46.48 -12.99 -16.73
N GLN A 276 -46.57 -11.68 -16.92
CA GLN A 276 -47.80 -11.00 -17.35
C GLN A 276 -48.25 -11.47 -18.73
N ASN A 277 -47.34 -11.65 -19.67
CA ASN A 277 -47.65 -12.20 -21.00
C ASN A 277 -48.21 -13.62 -20.90
N ASN A 278 -47.54 -14.50 -20.14
CA ASN A 278 -48.01 -15.88 -19.94
C ASN A 278 -49.39 -15.92 -19.26
N GLY A 279 -49.62 -15.07 -18.25
CA GLY A 279 -50.92 -14.92 -17.61
C GLY A 279 -52.01 -14.41 -18.57
N GLY A 280 -51.69 -13.43 -19.42
CA GLY A 280 -52.59 -12.94 -20.46
C GLY A 280 -52.97 -14.02 -21.48
N ILE A 281 -52.00 -14.84 -21.89
CA ILE A 281 -52.25 -15.99 -22.78
C ILE A 281 -53.14 -17.02 -22.08
N ALA A 282 -52.86 -17.35 -20.81
CA ALA A 282 -53.70 -18.25 -20.04
C ALA A 282 -55.15 -17.72 -19.97
N ALA A 283 -55.35 -16.45 -19.61
CA ALA A 283 -56.67 -15.81 -19.58
C ALA A 283 -57.38 -15.89 -20.95
N ALA A 284 -56.67 -15.62 -22.05
CA ALA A 284 -57.21 -15.71 -23.40
C ALA A 284 -57.60 -17.14 -23.78
N MET A 285 -56.80 -18.15 -23.40
CA MET A 285 -57.13 -19.56 -23.60
C MET A 285 -58.38 -19.97 -22.81
N ALA A 286 -58.54 -19.45 -21.57
CA ALA A 286 -59.73 -19.71 -20.77
C ALA A 286 -60.99 -19.11 -21.40
N LEU A 287 -60.91 -17.99 -22.15
CA LEU A 287 -62.07 -17.44 -22.85
C LEU A 287 -62.62 -18.34 -23.96
N GLY A 288 -61.89 -19.37 -24.40
CA GLY A 288 -62.36 -20.32 -25.40
C GLY A 288 -63.53 -21.18 -24.93
N GLY A 289 -64.33 -21.71 -25.88
CA GLY A 289 -65.34 -22.73 -25.58
C GLY A 289 -66.61 -22.25 -24.90
N THR A 290 -67.35 -21.33 -25.54
CA THR A 290 -68.74 -21.04 -25.15
C THR A 290 -69.70 -21.98 -25.86
N THR A 291 -70.46 -22.77 -25.10
CA THR A 291 -71.51 -23.65 -25.65
C THR A 291 -72.88 -23.13 -25.22
N ILE A 292 -73.87 -23.30 -26.11
CA ILE A 292 -75.28 -23.14 -25.73
C ILE A 292 -75.84 -24.52 -25.39
N VAL A 293 -76.43 -24.65 -24.20
CA VAL A 293 -77.12 -25.88 -23.82
C VAL A 293 -78.38 -25.99 -24.69
N PRO A 294 -78.68 -27.17 -25.29
CA PRO A 294 -79.92 -27.35 -26.06
C PRO A 294 -81.16 -26.88 -25.29
N ASP A 295 -82.13 -26.34 -26.01
CA ASP A 295 -83.41 -25.82 -25.49
C ASP A 295 -83.31 -24.66 -24.49
N SER A 296 -82.14 -24.02 -24.36
CA SER A 296 -81.93 -22.85 -23.50
C SER A 296 -81.76 -21.55 -24.32
N ASN A 297 -82.43 -20.47 -23.91
CA ASN A 297 -82.26 -19.15 -24.55
C ASN A 297 -80.97 -18.43 -24.10
N TRP A 298 -80.45 -18.79 -22.92
CA TRP A 298 -79.23 -18.26 -22.34
C TRP A 298 -78.42 -19.41 -21.75
N SER A 299 -77.09 -19.34 -21.89
CA SER A 299 -76.17 -20.30 -21.30
C SER A 299 -74.98 -19.57 -20.71
N MET A 300 -74.44 -20.11 -19.63
CA MET A 300 -73.25 -19.61 -18.95
C MET A 300 -72.19 -20.70 -18.91
N SER A 301 -70.95 -20.34 -19.21
CA SER A 301 -69.81 -21.25 -19.19
C SER A 301 -68.71 -20.67 -18.30
N PHE A 302 -68.08 -21.53 -17.53
CA PHE A 302 -66.88 -21.24 -16.75
C PHE A 302 -65.76 -22.13 -17.23
N ASN A 303 -64.60 -21.56 -17.49
CA ASN A 303 -63.45 -22.30 -17.99
C ASN A 303 -62.21 -21.98 -17.15
N LEU A 304 -61.31 -22.96 -17.09
CA LEU A 304 -60.00 -22.84 -16.49
C LEU A 304 -58.96 -23.20 -17.56
N SER A 305 -57.78 -22.61 -17.47
CA SER A 305 -56.66 -22.88 -18.38
C SER A 305 -55.33 -22.85 -17.62
N THR A 306 -54.31 -23.41 -18.23
CA THR A 306 -52.92 -23.30 -17.76
C THR A 306 -52.01 -23.08 -18.95
N TYR A 307 -51.02 -22.21 -18.81
CA TYR A 307 -50.02 -21.91 -19.83
C TYR A 307 -48.69 -21.53 -19.17
N GLU A 308 -47.62 -22.27 -19.47
CA GLU A 308 -46.26 -22.00 -18.98
C GLU A 308 -46.18 -21.70 -17.46
N GLY A 309 -46.94 -22.45 -16.66
CA GLY A 309 -46.99 -22.33 -15.20
C GLY A 309 -48.00 -21.31 -14.65
N GLU A 310 -48.64 -20.50 -15.49
CA GLU A 310 -49.70 -19.57 -15.09
C GLU A 310 -51.10 -20.14 -15.34
N GLN A 311 -52.07 -19.78 -14.50
CA GLN A 311 -53.43 -20.31 -14.57
C GLN A 311 -54.41 -19.22 -14.98
N GLY A 312 -55.22 -19.49 -16.00
CA GLY A 312 -56.28 -18.61 -16.47
C GLY A 312 -57.66 -19.10 -16.03
N PHE A 313 -58.59 -18.17 -15.88
CA PHE A 313 -59.99 -18.47 -15.59
C PHE A 313 -60.88 -17.52 -16.37
N SER A 314 -62.06 -18.00 -16.77
CA SER A 314 -63.03 -17.19 -17.48
C SER A 314 -64.46 -17.48 -17.07
N SER A 315 -65.31 -16.50 -17.35
CA SER A 315 -66.75 -16.65 -17.32
C SER A 315 -67.33 -16.02 -18.58
N SER A 316 -68.26 -16.72 -19.21
CA SER A 316 -68.87 -16.28 -20.45
C SER A 316 -70.35 -16.62 -20.49
N ILE A 317 -71.12 -15.76 -21.14
CA ILE A 317 -72.55 -15.93 -21.37
C ILE A 317 -72.80 -15.94 -22.88
N VAL A 318 -73.73 -16.78 -23.30
CA VAL A 318 -74.24 -16.80 -24.68
C VAL A 318 -75.76 -16.73 -24.64
N GLY A 319 -76.34 -15.83 -25.44
CA GLY A 319 -77.78 -15.70 -25.62
C GLY A 319 -78.17 -15.97 -27.07
N ARG A 320 -79.23 -16.76 -27.27
CA ARG A 320 -79.89 -16.95 -28.57
C ARG A 320 -80.84 -15.78 -28.81
N MET A 321 -80.51 -14.92 -29.76
CA MET A 321 -81.34 -13.75 -30.10
C MET A 321 -82.45 -14.12 -31.09
N THR A 322 -82.17 -15.06 -31.99
CA THR A 322 -83.10 -15.63 -32.97
C THR A 322 -82.69 -17.07 -33.23
N ASP A 323 -83.46 -17.84 -34.00
CA ASP A 323 -83.17 -19.24 -34.23
C ASP A 323 -81.75 -19.51 -34.78
N ASN A 324 -81.19 -18.50 -35.46
CA ASN A 324 -79.93 -18.55 -36.19
C ASN A 324 -78.91 -17.50 -35.72
N ILE A 325 -79.18 -16.70 -34.67
CA ILE A 325 -78.28 -15.62 -34.23
C ILE A 325 -77.97 -15.79 -32.75
N PHE A 326 -76.68 -15.87 -32.43
CA PHE A 326 -76.17 -15.99 -31.06
C PHE A 326 -75.26 -14.82 -30.73
N LEU A 327 -75.46 -14.24 -29.55
CA LEU A 327 -74.58 -13.23 -28.97
C LEU A 327 -73.82 -13.85 -27.81
N SER A 328 -72.51 -13.62 -27.74
CA SER A 328 -71.64 -14.08 -26.67
C SER A 328 -70.87 -12.92 -26.05
N ALA A 329 -70.70 -12.95 -24.74
CA ALA A 329 -69.86 -12.03 -24.01
C ALA A 329 -69.12 -12.79 -22.90
N GLY A 330 -67.87 -12.44 -22.62
CA GLY A 330 -67.11 -13.09 -21.56
C GLY A 330 -65.97 -12.24 -21.05
N ILE A 331 -65.55 -12.54 -19.82
CA ILE A 331 -64.41 -11.96 -19.15
C ILE A 331 -63.47 -13.06 -18.70
N ALA A 332 -62.17 -12.78 -18.67
CA ALA A 332 -61.18 -13.67 -18.12
C ALA A 332 -60.08 -12.91 -17.40
N GLY A 333 -59.41 -13.62 -16.51
CA GLY A 333 -58.19 -13.19 -15.85
C GLY A 333 -57.27 -14.38 -15.64
N SER A 334 -56.13 -14.12 -15.00
CA SER A 334 -55.18 -15.16 -14.60
C SER A 334 -54.69 -14.96 -13.18
N THR A 335 -53.87 -15.90 -12.70
CA THR A 335 -53.10 -15.81 -11.45
C THR A 335 -52.12 -14.64 -11.41
N VAL A 336 -51.88 -13.98 -12.55
CA VAL A 336 -50.99 -12.83 -12.67
C VAL A 336 -51.76 -11.52 -12.67
N GLY A 337 -51.42 -10.60 -11.77
CA GLY A 337 -52.01 -9.26 -11.75
C GLY A 337 -51.82 -8.50 -13.06
N GLY A 338 -52.86 -7.78 -13.49
CA GLY A 338 -52.83 -6.96 -14.71
C GLY A 338 -53.18 -7.69 -16.02
N THR A 339 -53.72 -8.91 -15.96
CA THR A 339 -53.96 -9.77 -17.13
C THR A 339 -55.45 -10.05 -17.42
N THR A 340 -56.33 -9.14 -17.01
CA THR A 340 -57.77 -9.27 -17.24
C THR A 340 -58.13 -8.83 -18.67
N GLY A 341 -58.95 -9.62 -19.35
CA GLY A 341 -59.43 -9.34 -20.70
C GLY A 341 -60.92 -9.64 -20.84
N GLY A 342 -61.54 -9.05 -21.85
CA GLY A 342 -62.94 -9.29 -22.20
C GLY A 342 -63.10 -9.60 -23.68
N ARG A 343 -64.14 -10.35 -24.03
CA ARG A 343 -64.55 -10.60 -25.41
C ARG A 343 -66.05 -10.43 -25.58
N VAL A 344 -66.46 -10.00 -26.77
CA VAL A 344 -67.85 -10.00 -27.24
C VAL A 344 -67.84 -10.54 -28.66
N GLY A 345 -68.78 -11.41 -29.02
CA GLY A 345 -68.84 -12.02 -30.35
C GLY A 345 -70.28 -12.33 -30.76
N VAL A 346 -70.55 -12.30 -32.06
CA VAL A 346 -71.83 -12.68 -32.66
C VAL A 346 -71.58 -13.86 -33.60
N THR A 347 -72.45 -14.87 -33.53
CA THR A 347 -72.40 -16.07 -34.37
C THR A 347 -73.71 -16.20 -35.15
N PHE A 348 -73.59 -16.52 -36.44
CA PHE A 348 -74.73 -16.76 -37.33
C PHE A 348 -74.74 -18.23 -37.75
N GLY A 349 -75.88 -18.91 -37.62
CA GLY A 349 -76.12 -20.26 -38.16
C GLY A 349 -76.89 -20.17 -39.47
N PHE A 350 -76.50 -20.93 -40.49
CA PHE A 350 -77.18 -20.99 -41.79
C PHE A 350 -77.38 -22.45 -42.21
#